data_AF-A0A7S0BCD7-F1
#
_entry.id   AF-A0A7S0BCD7-F1
#
_cell.length_a   1.000
_cell.length_b   1.000
_cell.length_c   1.000
_cell.angle_alpha   90.00
_cell.angle_beta   90.00
_cell.angle_gamma   90.00
#
_symmetry.space_group_name_H-M   'P 1'
#
loop_
_entity.id
_entity.type
_entity.pdbx_description
1 polymer ?
#
loop_
_entity_poly.entity_id
_entity_poly.type
_entity_poly.pdbx_seq_one_letter_code
_entity_poly.pdbx_strand_id
1 'polypeptide(L)'
;MIEDGDECSPNPCLNGATCVDQVADFTCLCKRGFTGERCERAIGLLQVQVVRGRNLPDKDGFLAGKSDPYVRVTAYDIDNKSLSLRTSEKGGDQNPNWNQNLFFGYRSWVSMRIEVMDSDGFFNGRDDQLLPTRIIYVGVPFSGTRSDRICDSSSCRRYVDITFTYRN
;
A
#
# COMPACT_ATOMS: atom_id res chain seq x y z
N MET A 1 -27.28 -24.72 27.52
CA MET A 1 -26.16 -25.33 26.79
C MET A 1 -26.27 -24.82 25.38
N ILE A 2 -25.27 -24.11 24.87
CA ILE A 2 -25.21 -23.79 23.45
C ILE A 2 -24.60 -25.02 22.80
N GLU A 3 -25.27 -25.61 21.81
CA GLU A 3 -24.68 -26.67 20.99
C GLU A 3 -23.67 -26.02 20.05
N ASP A 4 -22.46 -26.58 20.03
CA ASP A 4 -21.33 -26.16 19.21
C ASP A 4 -21.33 -27.07 17.96
N GLY A 5 -22.07 -26.66 16.93
CA GLY A 5 -22.06 -27.33 15.63
C GLY A 5 -20.86 -26.82 14.81
N ASP A 6 -20.40 -27.60 13.82
CA ASP A 6 -19.43 -27.07 12.85
C ASP A 6 -20.18 -26.21 11.83
N GLU A 7 -20.27 -24.91 12.10
CA GLU A 7 -20.94 -23.95 11.22
C GLU A 7 -20.16 -23.73 9.90
N CYS A 8 -18.94 -24.25 9.80
CA CYS A 8 -18.16 -24.29 8.58
C CYS A 8 -18.44 -25.52 7.69
N SER A 9 -19.42 -26.38 8.03
CA SER A 9 -19.75 -27.56 7.23
C SER A 9 -21.25 -27.64 6.86
N PRO A 10 -21.61 -27.41 5.58
CA PRO A 10 -20.74 -27.12 4.43
C PRO A 10 -20.20 -25.68 4.46
N ASN A 11 -18.99 -25.48 3.92
CA ASN A 11 -18.30 -24.19 3.99
C ASN A 11 -19.17 -23.03 3.45
N PRO A 12 -19.62 -22.10 4.32
CA PRO A 12 -20.48 -21.01 3.93
C PRO A 12 -19.71 -19.93 3.15
N CYS A 13 -18.39 -19.83 3.29
CA CYS A 13 -17.59 -18.77 2.70
C CYS A 13 -17.43 -18.93 1.17
N LEU A 14 -17.59 -17.84 0.44
CA LEU A 14 -17.49 -17.78 -1.01
C LEU A 14 -16.10 -17.31 -1.47
N ASN A 15 -15.86 -17.38 -2.79
CA ASN A 15 -14.65 -16.87 -3.45
C ASN A 15 -13.33 -17.45 -2.87
N GLY A 16 -13.40 -18.68 -2.37
CA GLY A 16 -12.27 -19.41 -1.80
C GLY A 16 -11.74 -18.79 -0.51
N ALA A 17 -12.58 -18.08 0.24
CA ALA A 17 -12.29 -17.60 1.58
C ALA A 17 -12.19 -18.76 2.59
N THR A 18 -11.46 -18.52 3.68
CA THR A 18 -11.29 -19.51 4.76
C THR A 18 -12.39 -19.32 5.79
N CYS A 19 -13.14 -20.39 6.08
CA CYS A 19 -14.11 -20.39 7.17
C CYS A 19 -13.41 -20.63 8.50
N VAL A 20 -13.79 -19.86 9.51
CA VAL A 20 -13.38 -20.03 10.90
C VAL A 20 -14.65 -20.26 11.71
N ASP A 21 -14.76 -21.45 12.26
CA ASP A 21 -15.84 -21.86 13.13
C ASP A 21 -15.84 -21.03 14.42
N GLN A 22 -17.02 -20.64 14.91
CA GLN A 22 -17.23 -19.89 16.15
C GLN A 22 -18.33 -20.58 16.96
N VAL A 23 -18.57 -20.16 18.20
CA VAL A 23 -19.63 -20.78 19.02
C VAL A 23 -21.01 -20.38 18.48
N ALA A 24 -21.68 -21.31 17.79
CA ALA A 24 -22.99 -21.14 17.14
C ALA A 24 -23.02 -20.08 16.02
N ASP A 25 -21.86 -19.82 15.40
CA ASP A 25 -21.70 -18.85 14.31
C ASP A 25 -20.44 -19.19 13.48
N PHE A 26 -20.22 -18.48 12.38
CA PHE A 26 -18.99 -18.61 11.60
C PHE A 26 -18.41 -17.25 11.24
N THR A 27 -17.12 -17.21 10.93
CA THR A 27 -16.47 -16.02 10.38
C THR A 27 -15.68 -16.38 9.13
N CYS A 28 -15.92 -15.66 8.03
CA CYS A 28 -15.18 -15.83 6.80
C CYS A 28 -13.97 -14.88 6.71
N LEU A 29 -12.77 -15.44 6.61
CA LEU A 29 -11.56 -14.70 6.28
C LEU A 29 -11.47 -14.51 4.77
N CYS A 30 -11.92 -13.35 4.31
CA CYS A 30 -11.95 -13.02 2.89
C CYS A 30 -10.57 -12.94 2.27
N LYS A 31 -10.44 -13.52 1.07
CA LYS A 31 -9.30 -13.27 0.20
C LYS A 31 -9.28 -11.80 -0.24
N ARG A 32 -8.08 -11.30 -0.56
CA ARG A 32 -7.91 -9.95 -1.12
C ARG A 32 -8.78 -9.78 -2.36
N GLY A 33 -9.50 -8.66 -2.42
CA GLY A 33 -10.46 -8.40 -3.50
C GLY A 33 -11.90 -8.84 -3.20
N PHE A 34 -12.18 -9.40 -2.01
CA PHE A 34 -13.53 -9.76 -1.60
C PHE A 34 -13.88 -9.22 -0.21
N THR A 35 -15.17 -8.98 0.01
CA THR A 35 -15.76 -8.51 1.27
C THR A 35 -17.17 -9.08 1.44
N GLY A 36 -17.79 -8.80 2.57
CA GLY A 36 -19.07 -9.34 2.98
C GLY A 36 -18.92 -10.45 4.00
N GLU A 37 -20.02 -10.78 4.68
CA GLU A 37 -20.07 -11.79 5.74
C GLU A 37 -19.59 -13.15 5.24
N ARG A 38 -19.92 -13.47 3.98
CA ARG A 38 -19.51 -14.70 3.31
C ARG A 38 -18.48 -14.44 2.22
N CYS A 39 -17.87 -13.26 2.19
CA CYS A 39 -16.94 -12.83 1.13
C CYS A 39 -17.57 -12.84 -0.27
N GLU A 40 -18.88 -12.63 -0.35
CA GLU A 40 -19.69 -12.72 -1.58
C GLU A 40 -19.53 -11.51 -2.51
N ARG A 41 -19.08 -10.37 -1.97
CA ARG A 41 -18.94 -9.12 -2.72
C ARG A 41 -17.51 -8.94 -3.19
N ALA A 42 -17.30 -8.83 -4.49
CA ALA A 42 -16.03 -8.37 -5.04
C ALA A 42 -15.83 -6.88 -4.71
N ILE A 43 -14.61 -6.53 -4.31
CA ILE A 43 -14.14 -5.15 -4.18
C ILE A 43 -13.03 -4.95 -5.20
N GLY A 44 -13.10 -3.83 -5.92
CA GLY A 44 -11.96 -3.38 -6.73
C GLY A 44 -10.67 -3.35 -5.90
N LEU A 45 -9.56 -3.74 -6.50
CA LEU A 45 -8.26 -3.71 -5.85
C LEU A 45 -7.37 -2.73 -6.58
N LEU A 46 -6.92 -1.72 -5.86
CA LEU A 46 -5.88 -0.84 -6.33
C LEU A 46 -4.53 -1.33 -5.80
N GLN A 47 -3.78 -1.93 -6.71
CA GLN A 47 -2.40 -2.32 -6.45
C GLN A 47 -1.48 -1.17 -6.81
N VAL A 48 -0.66 -0.75 -5.85
CA VAL A 48 0.40 0.25 -6.04
C VAL A 48 1.74 -0.45 -5.90
N GLN A 49 2.42 -0.67 -7.02
CA GLN A 49 3.76 -1.25 -7.05
C GLN A 49 4.80 -0.13 -6.99
N VAL A 50 5.50 -0.04 -5.87
CA VAL A 50 6.69 0.80 -5.75
C VAL A 50 7.86 0.01 -6.31
N VAL A 51 8.40 0.46 -7.45
CA VAL A 51 9.38 -0.32 -8.20
C VAL A 51 10.78 -0.05 -7.65
N ARG A 52 11.29 1.17 -7.83
CA ARG A 52 12.67 1.53 -7.52
C ARG A 52 12.86 3.03 -7.35
N GLY A 53 13.90 3.41 -6.62
CA GLY A 53 14.44 4.76 -6.56
C GLY A 53 15.74 4.89 -7.35
N ARG A 54 16.08 6.11 -7.78
CA ARG A 54 17.35 6.42 -8.43
C ARG A 54 17.91 7.73 -7.90
N ASN A 55 19.19 7.70 -7.55
CA ASN A 55 19.97 8.83 -7.03
C ASN A 55 19.24 9.62 -5.95
N LEU A 56 18.57 8.94 -5.01
CA LEU A 56 17.87 9.61 -3.92
C LEU A 56 18.85 10.43 -3.08
N PRO A 57 18.44 11.61 -2.57
CA PRO A 57 19.27 12.37 -1.65
C PRO A 57 19.66 11.52 -0.44
N ASP A 58 20.86 11.77 0.09
CA ASP A 58 21.29 11.26 1.40
C ASP A 58 21.12 12.42 2.40
N LYS A 59 20.29 12.21 3.43
CA LYS A 59 19.94 13.26 4.39
C LYS A 59 20.66 13.09 5.74
N ASP A 60 21.34 11.98 5.97
CA ASP A 60 21.88 11.60 7.28
C ASP A 60 23.20 12.30 7.64
N GLY A 61 23.74 13.13 6.73
CA GLY A 61 24.98 13.86 6.98
C GLY A 61 26.19 12.94 7.22
N PHE A 62 27.22 13.44 7.92
CA PHE A 62 28.61 12.94 7.96
C PHE A 62 28.85 11.48 8.41
N LEU A 63 27.82 10.70 8.77
CA LEU A 63 27.94 9.26 8.95
C LEU A 63 27.60 8.57 7.62
N ALA A 64 28.62 8.39 6.79
CA ALA A 64 28.49 7.75 5.48
C ALA A 64 27.63 6.47 5.54
N GLY A 65 26.45 6.54 4.93
CA GLY A 65 25.83 5.39 4.27
C GLY A 65 24.77 4.62 5.03
N LYS A 66 23.77 5.29 5.62
CA LYS A 66 22.54 4.59 6.03
C LYS A 66 21.26 5.37 5.73
N SER A 67 21.16 6.02 4.57
CA SER A 67 19.83 6.45 4.14
C SER A 67 18.97 5.19 4.05
N ASP A 68 17.88 5.14 4.79
CA ASP A 68 16.96 4.03 4.93
C ASP A 68 15.65 4.38 4.18
N PRO A 69 15.70 4.62 2.84
CA PRO A 69 14.57 5.14 2.12
C PRO A 69 13.41 4.15 2.14
N TYR A 70 12.22 4.70 2.31
CA TYR A 70 10.97 4.00 2.14
C TYR A 70 9.95 4.93 1.47
N VAL A 71 8.95 4.33 0.83
CA VAL A 71 7.87 5.07 0.20
C VAL A 71 6.59 4.83 0.97
N ARG A 72 5.96 5.92 1.43
CA ARG A 72 4.64 5.92 2.05
C ARG A 72 3.61 6.34 1.02
N VAL A 73 2.53 5.56 0.92
CA VAL A 73 1.38 5.85 0.07
C VAL A 73 0.16 5.93 0.95
N THR A 74 -0.48 7.09 0.96
CA THR A 74 -1.70 7.35 1.72
C THR A 74 -2.84 7.62 0.75
N ALA A 75 -3.81 6.71 0.70
CA ALA A 75 -5.02 6.87 -0.09
C ALA A 75 -6.09 7.61 0.73
N TYR A 76 -6.82 8.54 0.12
CA TYR A 76 -7.91 9.31 0.73
C TYR A 76 -9.20 9.07 -0.04
N ASP A 77 -10.28 8.80 0.68
CA ASP A 77 -11.62 8.72 0.11
C ASP A 77 -12.31 10.10 0.08
N ILE A 78 -13.53 10.14 -0.47
CA ILE A 78 -14.32 11.37 -0.58
C ILE A 78 -14.70 11.98 0.77
N ASP A 79 -14.75 11.17 1.83
CA ASP A 79 -14.99 11.60 3.21
C ASP A 79 -13.69 12.03 3.92
N ASN A 80 -12.57 12.08 3.19
CA ASN A 80 -11.23 12.33 3.72
C ASN A 80 -10.75 11.27 4.73
N LYS A 81 -11.36 10.08 4.76
CA LYS A 81 -10.79 8.95 5.51
C LYS A 81 -9.61 8.41 4.72
N SER A 82 -8.58 8.00 5.44
CA SER A 82 -7.33 7.59 4.82
C SER A 82 -6.87 6.21 5.26
N LEU A 83 -6.14 5.56 4.36
CA LEU A 83 -5.36 4.36 4.64
C LEU A 83 -3.93 4.62 4.18
N SER A 84 -2.97 4.47 5.10
CA SER A 84 -1.56 4.63 4.80
C SER A 84 -0.85 3.29 4.83
N LEU A 85 -0.11 2.98 3.77
CA LEU A 85 0.76 1.82 3.66
C LEU A 85 2.16 2.30 3.27
N ARG A 86 3.19 1.54 3.64
CA ARG A 86 4.58 1.86 3.28
C ARG A 86 5.34 0.63 2.79
N THR A 87 6.37 0.88 1.99
CA THR A 87 7.34 -0.16 1.63
C THR A 87 8.24 -0.54 2.81
N SER A 88 9.00 -1.61 2.64
CA SER A 88 10.18 -1.87 3.47
C SER A 88 11.22 -0.76 3.30
N GLU A 89 12.01 -0.54 4.35
CA GLU A 89 13.18 0.35 4.34
C GLU A 89 14.34 -0.33 3.57
N LYS A 90 15.17 0.48 2.90
CA LYS A 90 16.28 0.01 2.07
C LYS A 90 17.60 0.70 2.42
N GLY A 91 18.16 0.33 3.56
CA GLY A 91 19.32 0.99 4.13
C GLY A 91 20.58 1.04 3.27
N GLY A 92 21.21 2.22 3.30
CA GLY A 92 22.46 2.55 2.61
C GLY A 92 22.35 2.56 1.09
N ASP A 93 21.15 2.60 0.51
CA ASP A 93 20.94 2.52 -0.93
C ASP A 93 20.22 3.75 -1.48
N GLN A 94 20.95 4.61 -2.18
CA GLN A 94 20.39 5.75 -2.94
C GLN A 94 19.71 5.31 -4.25
N ASN A 95 19.81 4.04 -4.62
CA ASN A 95 19.20 3.43 -5.80
C ASN A 95 18.33 2.21 -5.46
N PRO A 96 17.44 2.32 -4.45
CA PRO A 96 16.75 1.19 -3.85
C PRO A 96 15.86 0.47 -4.87
N ASN A 97 15.80 -0.85 -4.76
CA ASN A 97 14.84 -1.68 -5.49
C ASN A 97 13.86 -2.32 -4.50
N TRP A 98 12.66 -1.76 -4.40
CA TRP A 98 11.63 -2.28 -3.52
C TRP A 98 10.85 -3.42 -4.17
N ASN A 99 10.47 -3.26 -5.44
CA ASN A 99 9.57 -4.15 -6.17
C ASN A 99 8.39 -4.64 -5.31
N GLN A 100 7.82 -3.74 -4.51
CA GLN A 100 6.86 -4.08 -3.45
C GLN A 100 5.46 -3.60 -3.82
N ASN A 101 4.47 -4.47 -3.65
CA ASN A 101 3.07 -4.17 -3.91
C ASN A 101 2.37 -3.73 -2.62
N LEU A 102 1.78 -2.54 -2.63
CA LEU A 102 0.88 -2.03 -1.61
C LEU A 102 -0.55 -2.18 -2.12
N PHE A 103 -1.39 -2.87 -1.35
CA PHE A 103 -2.75 -3.22 -1.77
C PHE A 103 -3.78 -2.40 -1.02
N PHE A 104 -4.51 -1.56 -1.75
CA PHE A 104 -5.61 -0.78 -1.22
C PHE A 104 -6.92 -1.42 -1.71
N GLY A 105 -7.70 -2.00 -0.80
CA GLY A 105 -9.04 -2.49 -1.13
C GLY A 105 -9.96 -1.33 -1.55
N TYR A 106 -10.99 -1.61 -2.35
CA TYR A 106 -11.88 -0.56 -2.86
C TYR A 106 -12.56 0.20 -1.73
N ARG A 107 -12.14 1.44 -1.56
CA ARG A 107 -13.03 2.53 -1.19
C ARG A 107 -13.14 3.45 -2.39
N SER A 108 -14.07 4.39 -2.37
CA SER A 108 -14.12 5.51 -3.32
C SER A 108 -12.90 6.43 -3.13
N TRP A 109 -11.69 5.89 -3.29
CA TRP A 109 -10.42 6.58 -3.20
C TRP A 109 -10.40 7.63 -4.30
N VAL A 110 -10.25 8.89 -3.91
CA VAL A 110 -10.25 10.02 -4.84
C VAL A 110 -8.83 10.55 -5.07
N SER A 111 -7.94 10.35 -4.11
CA SER A 111 -6.55 10.78 -4.23
C SER A 111 -5.59 9.89 -3.46
N MET A 112 -4.34 9.90 -3.91
CA MET A 112 -3.22 9.28 -3.25
C MET A 112 -2.14 10.31 -3.02
N ARG A 113 -1.65 10.39 -1.79
CA ARG A 113 -0.45 11.12 -1.41
C ARG A 113 0.71 10.14 -1.35
N ILE A 114 1.80 10.46 -2.04
CA ILE A 114 3.00 9.65 -2.09
C ILE A 114 4.15 10.47 -1.52
N GLU A 115 4.82 9.91 -0.54
CA GLU A 115 5.89 10.53 0.22
C GLU A 115 7.10 9.60 0.17
N VAL A 116 8.24 10.11 -0.30
CA VAL A 116 9.50 9.37 -0.33
C VAL A 116 10.33 9.86 0.83
N MET A 117 10.50 9.00 1.82
CA MET A 117 11.03 9.34 3.14
C MET A 117 12.35 8.63 3.36
N ASP A 118 13.20 9.22 4.18
CA ASP A 118 14.31 8.58 4.84
C ASP A 118 13.86 8.18 6.24
N SER A 119 14.22 6.99 6.73
CA SER A 119 13.97 6.65 8.13
C SER A 119 15.23 6.92 8.93
N ASP A 120 15.14 7.78 9.93
CA ASP A 120 16.29 8.13 10.79
C ASP A 120 16.61 7.03 11.83
N GLY A 121 15.82 5.94 11.83
CA GLY A 121 15.98 4.79 12.71
C GLY A 121 15.99 5.16 14.21
N PHE A 122 17.13 4.91 14.87
CA PHE A 122 17.34 4.94 16.33
C PHE A 122 17.80 6.30 16.87
N PHE A 123 18.05 7.27 15.99
CA PHE A 123 18.24 8.65 16.40
C PHE A 123 16.85 9.25 16.59
N ASN A 124 16.60 10.04 17.63
CA ASN A 124 15.31 10.74 17.84
C ASN A 124 15.07 11.87 16.79
N GLY A 125 15.43 11.62 15.53
CA GLY A 125 15.15 12.43 14.37
C GLY A 125 13.73 12.20 13.86
N ARG A 126 13.28 13.08 12.96
CA ARG A 126 12.01 12.92 12.25
C ARG A 126 12.36 12.49 10.85
N ASP A 127 11.75 11.40 10.39
CA ASP A 127 11.85 10.92 9.01
C ASP A 127 11.95 12.07 8.00
N ASP A 128 13.06 12.11 7.27
CA ASP A 128 13.36 13.19 6.35
C ASP A 128 12.68 13.00 4.99
N GLN A 129 12.07 14.07 4.47
CA GLN A 129 11.49 14.03 3.13
C GLN A 129 12.60 14.08 2.07
N LEU A 130 12.72 13.01 1.28
CA LEU A 130 13.73 12.87 0.22
C LEU A 130 13.29 13.50 -1.11
N LEU A 131 12.05 13.31 -1.52
CA LEU A 131 11.46 13.89 -2.75
C LEU A 131 10.20 14.70 -2.41
N PRO A 132 9.81 15.69 -3.23
CA PRO A 132 8.55 16.41 -3.03
C PRO A 132 7.35 15.47 -2.98
N THR A 133 6.43 15.73 -2.06
CA THR A 133 5.16 14.99 -1.96
C THR A 133 4.41 15.05 -3.28
N ARG A 134 3.98 13.90 -3.78
CA ARG A 134 3.16 13.81 -5.00
C ARG A 134 1.73 13.45 -4.65
N ILE A 135 0.78 14.24 -5.15
CA ILE A 135 -0.64 13.91 -5.10
C ILE A 135 -1.07 13.42 -6.47
N ILE A 136 -1.66 12.23 -6.50
CA ILE A 136 -2.25 11.64 -7.70
C ILE A 136 -3.74 11.53 -7.47
N TYR A 137 -4.52 12.13 -8.35
CA TYR A 137 -5.98 11.98 -8.34
C TYR A 137 -6.34 10.67 -9.02
N VAL A 138 -7.10 9.87 -8.28
CA VAL A 138 -7.49 8.51 -8.60
C VAL A 138 -8.95 8.60 -9.04
N GLY A 139 -9.19 9.06 -10.27
CA GLY A 139 -10.55 9.15 -10.80
C GLY A 139 -11.14 7.76 -11.01
N VAL A 140 -12.32 7.49 -10.46
CA VAL A 140 -13.06 6.24 -10.76
C VAL A 140 -13.51 6.21 -12.23
N PRO A 141 -13.44 5.06 -12.95
CA PRO A 141 -12.55 3.92 -12.81
C PRO A 141 -11.53 3.92 -13.97
N PHE A 142 -10.24 4.07 -13.69
CA PHE A 142 -9.23 3.58 -14.63
C PHE A 142 -9.26 2.06 -14.58
N SER A 143 -9.69 1.40 -15.65
CA SER A 143 -9.38 -0.01 -15.84
C SER A 143 -7.95 -0.11 -16.39
N GLY A 144 -7.13 -0.95 -15.77
CA GLY A 144 -5.78 -1.24 -16.26
C GLY A 144 -4.66 -0.64 -15.43
N THR A 145 -3.53 -0.40 -16.11
CA THR A 145 -2.25 -0.09 -15.48
C THR A 145 -1.75 1.28 -15.89
N ARG A 146 -1.30 2.08 -14.93
CA ARG A 146 -0.69 3.40 -15.13
C ARG A 146 0.62 3.46 -14.37
N SER A 147 1.71 3.79 -15.05
CA SER A 147 2.98 4.09 -14.38
C SER A 147 3.17 5.60 -14.23
N ASP A 148 3.84 6.00 -13.16
CA ASP A 148 4.22 7.38 -12.90
C ASP A 148 5.66 7.43 -12.36
N ARG A 149 6.29 8.59 -12.49
CA ARG A 149 7.62 8.86 -11.98
C ARG A 149 7.59 10.11 -11.12
N ILE A 150 7.93 9.94 -9.85
CA ILE A 150 8.00 11.03 -8.88
C ILE A 150 9.42 11.59 -8.94
N CYS A 151 9.56 12.84 -9.41
CA CYS A 151 10.84 13.49 -9.62
C CYS A 151 11.11 14.57 -8.56
N ASP A 152 12.37 14.75 -8.17
CA ASP A 152 12.84 15.87 -7.33
C ASP A 152 12.66 17.25 -8.01
N SER A 153 12.88 17.29 -9.33
CA SER A 153 12.82 18.52 -10.13
C SER A 153 12.43 18.22 -11.58
N SER A 154 12.31 19.27 -12.40
CA SER A 154 12.04 19.17 -13.84
C SER A 154 13.07 18.32 -14.60
N SER A 155 14.32 18.28 -14.14
CA SER A 155 15.39 17.47 -14.74
C SER A 155 15.26 15.97 -14.46
N CYS A 156 14.43 15.59 -13.48
CA CYS A 156 14.16 14.22 -13.05
C CYS A 156 15.41 13.32 -12.89
N ARG A 157 16.53 13.89 -12.41
CA ARG A 157 17.76 13.12 -12.13
C ARG A 157 17.67 12.22 -10.91
N ARG A 158 16.78 12.57 -9.98
CA ARG A 158 16.43 11.80 -8.78
C ARG A 158 14.94 11.50 -8.83
N TYR A 159 14.59 10.23 -8.68
CA TYR A 159 13.20 9.82 -8.85
C TYR A 159 12.85 8.49 -8.21
N VAL A 160 11.54 8.25 -8.08
CA VAL A 160 10.94 6.94 -7.79
C VAL A 160 9.98 6.56 -8.90
N ASP A 161 10.12 5.33 -9.42
CA ASP A 161 9.18 4.72 -10.37
C ASP A 161 8.06 3.99 -9.59
N ILE A 162 6.81 4.27 -9.93
CA ILE A 162 5.64 3.67 -9.30
C ILE A 162 4.62 3.23 -10.37
N THR A 163 3.90 2.14 -10.11
CA THR A 163 2.88 1.62 -11.03
C THR A 163 1.59 1.32 -10.29
N PHE A 164 0.49 1.86 -10.80
CA PHE A 164 -0.87 1.66 -10.32
C PHE A 164 -1.53 0.65 -11.22
N THR A 165 -2.07 -0.42 -10.65
CA THR A 165 -2.89 -1.40 -11.37
C THR A 165 -4.22 -1.50 -10.68
N TYR A 166 -5.29 -1.22 -11.41
CA TYR A 166 -6.63 -1.43 -10.91
C TYR A 166 -7.19 -2.73 -11.49
N ARG A 167 -7.66 -3.60 -10.60
CA ARG A 167 -8.33 -4.85 -10.94
C ARG A 167 -9.73 -4.81 -10.34
N ASN A 168 -10.74 -4.92 -11.19
CA ASN A 168 -12.12 -5.16 -10.75
C ASN A 168 -12.32 -6.63 -10.38
#